data_AF-A0A447KVF7-F1
#
_entry.id   AF-A0A447KVF7-F1
#
_cell.length_a   1.000
_cell.length_b   1.000
_cell.length_c   1.000
_cell.angle_alpha   90.00
_cell.angle_beta   90.00
_cell.angle_gamma   90.00
#
_symmetry.space_group_name_H-M   'P 1'
#
loop_
_entity.id
_entity.type
_entity.pdbx_description
1 polymer ?
#
loop_
_entity_poly.entity_id
_entity_poly.type
_entity_poly.pdbx_seq_one_letter_code
_entity_poly.pdbx_strand_id
1 'polypeptide(L)'
;MAGMHFFNPAPLMKLVEIVAGLDTDATTLRRLDALARHWGKQPVQCRSTPGFIVNRVARPFYAETLRALEEQIADVATLDAAMRDAGGFAMGPLQLTDLIGQDVNFAVTQSVFQAFFHDDRFRPSLLQQERVSAGHLGRKSGRGFYRYDDESLNPAARYAEPVGAASLPRVTLHGDWTSLPELAALLQENAGAVKQPGQTSPFATVDEVTFMLTNGKTASQMAQQLGTPVVLFDLSANYRRAPTLVLACASQNRPQDSAKVIHLLQTLGKRVIELPDYPGLLVMRTVAMLVNEALDVVNKGVASAADTDNAMLFGVNYPRGPLAWGAALGWSQILTTLENLHRCYLEPRYRPMPLLRHRATQYAALPSGEHR
;
A
#
# COMPACT_ATOMS: atom_id res chain seq x y z
N MET A 1 -17.84 -18.17 25.52
CA MET A 1 -16.90 -18.85 24.59
C MET A 1 -16.19 -17.76 23.79
N ALA A 2 -14.88 -17.84 23.54
CA ALA A 2 -14.13 -16.87 22.73
C ALA A 2 -13.21 -17.60 21.74
N GLY A 3 -12.74 -16.90 20.70
CA GLY A 3 -11.76 -17.42 19.75
C GLY A 3 -10.32 -16.99 20.08
N MET A 4 -9.35 -17.85 19.80
CA MET A 4 -7.93 -17.50 19.72
C MET A 4 -7.39 -17.90 18.35
N HIS A 5 -7.17 -16.93 17.48
CA HIS A 5 -6.73 -17.16 16.11
C HIS A 5 -5.22 -16.93 15.99
N PHE A 6 -4.49 -18.02 15.74
CA PHE A 6 -3.04 -18.05 15.54
C PHE A 6 -2.70 -17.99 14.05
N PHE A 7 -1.50 -17.48 13.75
CA PHE A 7 -1.00 -17.34 12.37
C PHE A 7 0.07 -18.38 12.06
N ASN A 8 0.06 -18.95 10.86
CA ASN A 8 0.97 -20.02 10.47
C ASN A 8 2.37 -19.49 10.10
N PRO A 9 3.47 -20.10 10.60
CA PRO A 9 3.53 -21.12 11.66
C PRO A 9 3.33 -20.55 13.06
N ALA A 10 2.42 -21.16 13.83
CA ALA A 10 2.02 -20.66 15.16
C ALA A 10 3.17 -20.46 16.15
N PRO A 11 4.25 -21.28 16.18
CA PRO A 11 5.40 -21.02 17.06
C PRO A 11 6.15 -19.73 16.71
N LEU A 12 6.29 -19.42 15.42
CA LEU A 12 7.10 -18.31 14.92
C LEU A 12 6.33 -16.99 14.89
N MET A 13 5.06 -17.02 14.49
CA MET A 13 4.25 -15.81 14.36
C MET A 13 3.92 -15.23 15.74
N LYS A 14 4.12 -13.92 15.88
CA LYS A 14 3.96 -13.22 17.17
C LYS A 14 2.51 -12.94 17.50
N LEU A 15 1.67 -12.67 16.50
CA LEU A 15 0.29 -12.24 16.70
C LEU A 15 -0.64 -13.38 17.12
N VAL A 16 -1.60 -13.06 17.99
CA VAL A 16 -2.84 -13.84 18.20
C VAL A 16 -4.03 -12.88 18.21
N GLU A 17 -5.06 -13.15 17.43
CA GLU A 17 -6.33 -12.41 17.52
C GLU A 17 -7.24 -13.09 18.55
N ILE A 18 -7.61 -12.37 19.61
CA ILE A 18 -8.60 -12.79 20.61
C ILE A 18 -9.95 -12.27 20.14
N VAL A 19 -10.84 -13.21 19.82
CA VAL A 19 -12.11 -12.91 19.14
C VAL A 19 -13.28 -13.01 20.13
N ALA A 20 -13.92 -11.88 20.37
CA ALA A 20 -15.12 -11.78 21.19
C ALA A 20 -16.38 -12.10 20.37
N GLY A 21 -17.10 -13.16 20.76
CA GLY A 21 -18.49 -13.39 20.36
C GLY A 21 -19.47 -12.53 21.17
N LEU A 22 -20.76 -12.55 20.81
CA LEU A 22 -21.79 -11.69 21.40
C LEU A 22 -21.87 -11.78 22.93
N ASP A 23 -21.81 -13.00 23.46
CA ASP A 23 -21.94 -13.28 24.90
C ASP A 23 -20.58 -13.49 25.60
N THR A 24 -19.47 -13.06 24.97
CA THR A 24 -18.15 -13.23 25.58
C THR A 24 -17.94 -12.20 26.67
N ASP A 25 -17.78 -12.65 27.91
CA ASP A 25 -17.55 -11.75 29.02
C ASP A 25 -16.12 -11.18 29.04
N ALA A 26 -15.97 -9.98 29.61
CA ALA A 26 -14.69 -9.28 29.67
C ALA A 26 -13.62 -10.01 30.53
N THR A 27 -14.02 -10.86 31.48
CA THR A 27 -13.07 -11.63 32.30
C THR A 27 -12.41 -12.72 31.46
N THR A 28 -13.18 -13.40 30.61
CA THR A 28 -12.65 -14.36 29.63
C THR A 28 -11.63 -13.67 28.71
N LEU A 29 -11.96 -12.51 28.14
CA LEU A 29 -11.03 -11.77 27.26
C LEU A 29 -9.72 -11.40 27.96
N ARG A 30 -9.78 -10.89 29.21
CA ARG A 30 -8.59 -10.57 30.01
C ARG A 30 -7.73 -11.81 30.30
N ARG A 31 -8.35 -12.96 30.59
CA ARG A 31 -7.63 -14.21 30.83
C ARG A 31 -6.90 -14.70 29.58
N LEU A 32 -7.54 -14.63 28.42
CA LEU A 32 -6.92 -15.02 27.14
C LEU A 32 -5.79 -14.06 26.75
N ASP A 33 -5.94 -12.76 27.00
CA ASP A 33 -4.89 -11.76 26.77
C ASP A 33 -3.66 -12.07 27.64
N ALA A 34 -3.85 -12.28 28.94
CA ALA A 34 -2.78 -12.66 29.85
C ALA A 34 -2.10 -13.98 29.45
N LEU A 35 -2.88 -14.98 29.02
CA LEU A 35 -2.36 -16.27 28.56
C LEU A 35 -1.52 -16.12 27.28
N ALA A 36 -2.01 -15.39 26.29
CA ALA A 36 -1.28 -15.14 25.05
C ALA A 36 0.06 -14.41 25.33
N ARG A 37 0.06 -13.39 26.20
CA ARG A 37 1.28 -12.71 26.63
C ARG A 37 2.24 -13.64 27.37
N HIS A 38 1.72 -14.53 28.22
CA HIS A 38 2.53 -15.54 28.90
C HIS A 38 3.24 -16.48 27.92
N TRP A 39 2.61 -16.79 26.77
CA TRP A 39 3.23 -17.53 25.67
C TRP A 39 4.18 -16.70 24.79
N GLY A 40 4.50 -15.47 25.18
CA GLY A 40 5.34 -14.55 24.40
C GLY A 40 4.67 -14.06 23.11
N LYS A 41 3.34 -14.16 23.01
CA LYS A 41 2.56 -13.64 21.89
C LYS A 41 2.16 -12.19 22.13
N GLN A 42 1.86 -11.52 21.02
CA GLN A 42 1.24 -10.22 20.99
C GLN A 42 -0.26 -10.41 20.74
N PRO A 43 -1.12 -10.40 21.77
CA PRO A 43 -2.55 -10.43 21.57
C PRO A 43 -3.07 -9.09 21.03
N VAL A 44 -4.10 -9.19 20.19
CA VAL A 44 -4.98 -8.09 19.79
C VAL A 44 -6.42 -8.54 19.98
N GLN A 45 -7.32 -7.61 20.33
CA GLN A 45 -8.72 -7.96 20.56
C GLN A 45 -9.61 -7.48 19.41
N CYS A 46 -10.55 -8.31 19.00
CA CYS A 46 -11.55 -7.93 18.01
C CYS A 46 -12.91 -8.61 18.23
N ARG A 47 -13.96 -8.05 17.63
CA ARG A 47 -15.27 -8.69 17.55
C ARG A 47 -15.28 -9.77 16.46
N SER A 48 -16.11 -10.79 16.66
CA SER A 48 -16.37 -11.86 15.68
C SER A 48 -17.10 -11.34 14.44
N THR A 49 -16.36 -10.67 13.55
CA THR A 49 -16.82 -10.21 12.24
C THR A 49 -16.02 -10.89 11.13
N PRO A 50 -16.54 -10.96 9.88
CA PRO A 50 -15.88 -11.70 8.82
C PRO A 50 -14.44 -11.23 8.59
N GLY A 51 -13.49 -12.17 8.67
CA GLY A 51 -12.06 -11.90 8.48
C GLY A 51 -11.34 -11.22 9.65
N PHE A 52 -12.00 -11.05 10.81
CA PHE A 52 -11.42 -10.45 12.02
C PHE A 52 -10.72 -9.10 11.72
N ILE A 53 -9.44 -8.95 12.08
CA ILE A 53 -8.63 -7.79 11.67
C ILE A 53 -7.76 -8.17 10.47
N VAL A 54 -6.85 -9.13 10.62
CA VAL A 54 -5.77 -9.37 9.64
C VAL A 54 -6.32 -9.83 8.30
N ASN A 55 -7.16 -10.85 8.27
CA ASN A 55 -7.66 -11.41 7.01
C ASN A 55 -8.47 -10.38 6.24
N ARG A 56 -9.20 -9.51 6.95
CA ARG A 56 -9.99 -8.42 6.39
C ARG A 56 -9.13 -7.27 5.86
N VAL A 57 -8.27 -6.69 6.70
CA VAL A 57 -7.44 -5.52 6.35
C VAL A 57 -6.36 -5.89 5.33
N ALA A 58 -5.91 -7.14 5.26
CA ALA A 58 -4.93 -7.57 4.25
C ALA A 58 -5.52 -7.73 2.83
N ARG A 59 -6.84 -7.81 2.63
CA ARG A 59 -7.43 -8.10 1.30
C ARG A 59 -6.94 -7.15 0.20
N PRO A 60 -6.87 -5.82 0.39
CA PRO A 60 -6.39 -4.91 -0.64
C PRO A 60 -4.95 -5.16 -1.09
N PHE A 61 -4.08 -5.69 -0.22
CA PHE A 61 -2.68 -5.98 -0.56
C PHE A 61 -2.57 -6.94 -1.75
N TYR A 62 -3.38 -8.00 -1.73
CA TYR A 62 -3.47 -8.95 -2.84
C TYR A 62 -4.25 -8.36 -4.00
N ALA A 63 -5.42 -7.79 -3.70
CA ALA A 63 -6.39 -7.45 -4.74
C ALA A 63 -5.96 -6.29 -5.62
N GLU A 64 -5.25 -5.28 -5.10
CA GLU A 64 -4.73 -4.18 -5.94
C GLU A 64 -3.60 -4.64 -6.88
N THR A 65 -2.77 -5.60 -6.45
CA THR A 65 -1.71 -6.16 -7.30
C THR A 65 -2.26 -7.12 -8.34
N LEU A 66 -3.26 -7.94 -7.98
CA LEU A 66 -3.97 -8.79 -8.95
C LEU A 66 -4.68 -7.95 -10.02
N ARG A 67 -5.26 -6.82 -9.64
CA ARG A 67 -5.87 -5.88 -10.59
C ARG A 67 -4.83 -5.25 -11.51
N ALA A 68 -3.70 -4.80 -10.97
CA ALA A 68 -2.59 -4.28 -11.79
C ALA A 68 -2.06 -5.35 -12.78
N LEU A 69 -2.05 -6.63 -12.38
CA LEU A 69 -1.68 -7.73 -13.25
C LEU A 69 -2.73 -7.98 -14.35
N GLU A 70 -4.02 -7.91 -14.01
CA GLU A 70 -5.15 -8.05 -14.95
C GLU A 70 -5.18 -6.92 -15.99
N GLU A 71 -4.89 -5.69 -15.56
CA GLU A 71 -4.76 -4.51 -16.43
C GLU A 71 -3.39 -4.43 -17.15
N GLN A 72 -2.57 -5.50 -17.06
CA GLN A 72 -1.27 -5.64 -17.72
C GLN A 72 -0.28 -4.50 -17.42
N ILE A 73 -0.35 -3.93 -16.21
CA ILE A 73 0.51 -2.81 -15.81
C ILE A 73 1.99 -3.24 -15.77
N ALA A 74 2.28 -4.43 -15.27
CA ALA A 74 3.61 -5.03 -15.38
C ALA A 74 3.54 -6.55 -15.18
N ASP A 75 4.65 -7.24 -15.44
CA ASP A 75 4.78 -8.66 -15.13
C ASP A 75 4.85 -8.93 -13.62
N VAL A 76 4.65 -10.21 -13.26
CA VAL A 76 4.55 -10.67 -11.87
C VAL A 76 5.77 -10.28 -11.02
N ALA A 77 6.97 -10.39 -11.58
CA ALA A 77 8.21 -10.10 -10.86
C ALA A 77 8.40 -8.61 -10.62
N THR A 78 8.02 -7.79 -11.61
CA THR A 78 8.09 -6.32 -11.52
C THR A 78 7.09 -5.78 -10.51
N LEU A 79 5.85 -6.27 -10.50
CA LEU A 79 4.83 -5.88 -9.52
C LEU A 79 5.24 -6.28 -8.09
N ASP A 80 5.74 -7.50 -7.89
CA ASP A 80 6.22 -7.94 -6.59
C ASP A 80 7.45 -7.15 -6.13
N ALA A 81 8.38 -6.81 -7.04
CA ALA A 81 9.53 -5.98 -6.74
C ALA A 81 9.12 -4.55 -6.36
N ALA A 82 8.13 -3.96 -7.04
CA ALA A 82 7.59 -2.65 -6.68
C ALA A 82 7.04 -2.66 -5.23
N MET A 83 6.27 -3.69 -4.86
CA MET A 83 5.72 -3.81 -3.51
C MET A 83 6.80 -4.09 -2.45
N ARG A 84 7.73 -5.01 -2.73
CA ARG A 84 8.77 -5.42 -1.78
C ARG A 84 9.90 -4.39 -1.67
N ASP A 85 10.52 -4.05 -2.80
CA ASP A 85 11.79 -3.32 -2.85
C ASP A 85 11.58 -1.80 -2.79
N ALA A 86 10.44 -1.28 -3.28
CA ALA A 86 10.08 0.13 -3.11
C ALA A 86 9.11 0.34 -1.94
N GLY A 87 8.04 -0.46 -1.86
CA GLY A 87 7.01 -0.35 -0.82
C GLY A 87 7.45 -0.82 0.57
N GLY A 88 8.52 -1.61 0.67
CA GLY A 88 9.09 -2.07 1.95
C GLY A 88 8.34 -3.22 2.60
N PHE A 89 7.41 -3.87 1.90
CA PHE A 89 6.78 -5.11 2.37
C PHE A 89 7.78 -6.27 2.37
N ALA A 90 7.63 -7.21 3.30
CA ALA A 90 8.57 -8.34 3.43
C ALA A 90 8.60 -9.25 2.19
N MET A 91 7.49 -9.34 1.46
CA MET A 91 7.33 -10.17 0.26
C MET A 91 6.32 -9.50 -0.68
N GLY A 92 6.50 -9.69 -1.99
CA GLY A 92 5.53 -9.24 -2.98
C GLY A 92 4.20 -10.01 -2.86
N PRO A 93 3.05 -9.40 -3.16
CA PRO A 93 1.73 -10.03 -2.99
C PRO A 93 1.57 -11.34 -3.77
N LEU A 94 2.05 -11.43 -5.01
CA LEU A 94 1.85 -12.60 -5.85
C LEU A 94 2.70 -13.77 -5.33
N GLN A 95 3.98 -13.52 -5.02
CA GLN A 95 4.86 -14.48 -4.38
C GLN A 95 4.32 -14.94 -3.02
N LEU A 96 3.73 -14.02 -2.23
CA LEU A 96 3.12 -14.36 -0.95
C LEU A 96 1.90 -15.27 -1.12
N THR A 97 1.04 -15.02 -2.11
CA THR A 97 -0.09 -15.92 -2.39
C THR A 97 0.36 -17.31 -2.84
N ASP A 98 1.46 -17.41 -3.59
CA ASP A 98 2.03 -18.71 -3.96
C ASP A 98 2.66 -19.45 -2.76
N LEU A 99 3.18 -18.72 -1.77
CA LEU A 99 3.68 -19.30 -0.53
C LEU A 99 2.55 -19.80 0.37
N ILE A 100 1.48 -19.01 0.51
CA ILE A 100 0.28 -19.38 1.29
C ILE A 100 -0.45 -20.56 0.63
N GLY A 101 -0.51 -20.57 -0.70
CA GLY A 101 -1.35 -21.43 -1.49
C GLY A 101 -2.48 -20.62 -2.13
N GLN A 102 -2.62 -20.70 -3.46
CA GLN A 102 -3.64 -19.92 -4.18
C GLN A 102 -5.06 -20.30 -3.75
N ASP A 103 -5.32 -21.60 -3.55
CA ASP A 103 -6.59 -22.12 -3.06
C ASP A 103 -6.94 -21.56 -1.67
N VAL A 104 -5.98 -21.53 -0.74
CA VAL A 104 -6.18 -21.02 0.62
C VAL A 104 -6.45 -19.51 0.58
N ASN A 105 -5.60 -18.75 -0.10
CA ASN A 105 -5.75 -17.30 -0.17
C ASN A 105 -7.06 -16.90 -0.88
N PHE A 106 -7.40 -17.56 -1.98
CA PHE A 106 -8.63 -17.34 -2.73
C PHE A 106 -9.87 -17.72 -1.93
N ALA A 107 -9.88 -18.86 -1.23
CA ALA A 107 -10.99 -19.26 -0.38
C ALA A 107 -11.26 -18.25 0.74
N VAL A 108 -10.22 -17.70 1.37
CA VAL A 108 -10.36 -16.62 2.36
C VAL A 108 -10.96 -15.36 1.71
N THR A 109 -10.50 -14.97 0.52
CA THR A 109 -11.09 -13.84 -0.22
C THR A 109 -12.58 -14.06 -0.50
N GLN A 110 -12.95 -15.23 -1.01
CA GLN A 110 -14.35 -15.58 -1.29
C GLN A 110 -15.20 -15.58 -0.02
N SER A 111 -14.69 -16.16 1.08
CA SER A 111 -15.39 -16.20 2.36
C SER A 111 -15.68 -14.79 2.89
N VAL A 112 -14.67 -13.90 2.89
CA VAL A 112 -14.85 -12.50 3.30
C VAL A 112 -15.84 -11.79 2.38
N PHE A 113 -15.71 -11.96 1.06
CA PHE A 113 -16.62 -11.35 0.08
C PHE A 113 -18.08 -11.75 0.29
N GLN A 114 -18.36 -13.05 0.40
CA GLN A 114 -19.71 -13.58 0.63
C GLN A 114 -20.28 -13.11 1.97
N ALA A 115 -19.48 -13.15 3.03
CA ALA A 115 -19.91 -12.76 4.37
C ALA A 115 -20.15 -11.24 4.52
N PHE A 116 -19.60 -10.43 3.63
CA PHE A 116 -19.92 -9.00 3.48
C PHE A 116 -20.99 -8.73 2.40
N PHE A 117 -21.78 -9.74 2.04
CA PHE A 117 -22.86 -9.63 1.05
C PHE A 117 -22.38 -9.11 -0.31
N HIS A 118 -21.22 -9.58 -0.76
CA HIS A 118 -20.63 -9.26 -2.06
C HIS A 118 -20.19 -7.78 -2.20
N ASP A 119 -19.70 -7.16 -1.12
CA ASP A 119 -19.08 -5.82 -1.19
C ASP A 119 -17.87 -5.80 -2.12
N ASP A 120 -17.92 -4.97 -3.17
CA ASP A 120 -16.94 -4.90 -4.26
C ASP A 120 -15.49 -4.66 -3.84
N ARG A 121 -15.27 -4.08 -2.65
CA ARG A 121 -13.91 -3.91 -2.11
C ARG A 121 -13.21 -5.24 -1.80
N PHE A 122 -13.98 -6.32 -1.62
CA PHE A 122 -13.48 -7.67 -1.38
C PHE A 122 -13.64 -8.60 -2.60
N ARG A 123 -14.04 -8.07 -3.76
CA ARG A 123 -14.28 -8.87 -4.97
C ARG A 123 -13.06 -9.75 -5.30
N PRO A 124 -13.24 -11.07 -5.47
CA PRO A 124 -12.19 -11.99 -5.91
C PRO A 124 -11.70 -11.69 -7.33
N SER A 125 -10.46 -12.09 -7.66
CA SER A 125 -9.87 -11.93 -8.99
C SER A 125 -10.08 -13.17 -9.85
N LEU A 126 -10.42 -12.97 -11.13
CA LEU A 126 -10.51 -14.05 -12.12
C LEU A 126 -9.15 -14.70 -12.38
N LEU A 127 -8.06 -13.93 -12.43
CA LEU A 127 -6.71 -14.47 -12.59
C LEU A 127 -6.34 -15.46 -11.49
N GLN A 128 -6.72 -15.15 -10.25
CA GLN A 128 -6.49 -16.05 -9.12
C GLN A 128 -7.37 -17.30 -9.22
N GLN A 129 -8.64 -17.13 -9.59
CA GLN A 129 -9.57 -18.24 -9.79
C GLN A 129 -9.10 -19.22 -10.87
N GLU A 130 -8.60 -18.72 -12.01
CA GLU A 130 -8.04 -19.54 -13.08
C GLU A 130 -6.86 -20.38 -12.59
N ARG A 131 -5.98 -19.81 -11.76
CA ARG A 131 -4.84 -20.53 -11.20
C ARG A 131 -5.28 -21.64 -10.26
N VAL A 132 -6.25 -21.37 -9.39
CA VAL A 132 -6.85 -22.41 -8.52
C VAL A 132 -7.49 -23.51 -9.36
N SER A 133 -8.28 -23.14 -10.38
CA SER A 133 -8.99 -24.09 -11.25
C SER A 133 -8.03 -24.98 -12.06
N ALA A 134 -6.87 -24.45 -12.44
CA ALA A 134 -5.81 -25.18 -13.13
C ALA A 134 -4.90 -26.01 -12.19
N GLY A 135 -5.14 -26.01 -10.88
CA GLY A 135 -4.26 -26.69 -9.90
C GLY A 135 -2.89 -26.03 -9.74
N HIS A 136 -2.72 -24.79 -10.20
CA HIS A 136 -1.51 -24.00 -10.00
C HIS A 136 -1.58 -23.30 -8.64
N LEU A 137 -1.39 -24.08 -7.58
CA LEU A 137 -1.61 -23.66 -6.20
C LEU A 137 -0.41 -22.96 -5.54
N GLY A 138 0.66 -22.66 -6.28
CA GLY A 138 1.88 -22.05 -5.78
C GLY A 138 2.95 -23.07 -5.41
N ARG A 139 3.72 -22.81 -4.36
CA ARG A 139 4.90 -23.62 -3.99
C ARG A 139 4.57 -25.09 -3.76
N LYS A 140 3.45 -25.37 -3.10
CA LYS A 140 3.03 -26.74 -2.76
C LYS A 140 2.71 -27.63 -3.97
N SER A 141 2.43 -27.03 -5.13
CA SER A 141 2.16 -27.74 -6.39
C SER A 141 3.25 -27.50 -7.44
N GLY A 142 4.38 -26.90 -7.08
CA GLY A 142 5.47 -26.56 -8.00
C GLY A 142 5.18 -25.39 -8.95
N ARG A 143 3.97 -24.82 -8.94
CA ARG A 143 3.57 -23.74 -9.86
C ARG A 143 2.38 -22.94 -9.34
N GLY A 144 2.46 -21.62 -9.46
CA GLY A 144 1.38 -20.66 -9.21
C GLY A 144 1.48 -19.47 -10.17
N PHE A 145 1.68 -18.26 -9.65
CA PHE A 145 2.16 -17.12 -10.45
C PHE A 145 3.61 -17.32 -10.89
N TYR A 146 4.41 -17.97 -10.06
CA TYR A 146 5.79 -18.37 -10.36
C TYR A 146 5.88 -19.88 -10.64
N ARG A 147 6.96 -20.27 -11.33
CA ARG A 147 7.42 -21.64 -11.49
C ARG A 147 8.40 -21.98 -10.37
N TYR A 148 8.09 -23.03 -9.62
CA TYR A 148 8.92 -23.57 -8.54
C TYR A 148 9.49 -24.95 -8.88
N ASP A 149 8.93 -25.58 -9.90
CA ASP A 149 9.46 -26.78 -10.57
C ASP A 149 10.66 -26.45 -11.47
N ASP A 150 10.67 -25.25 -12.06
CA ASP A 150 11.79 -24.72 -12.83
C ASP A 150 11.87 -23.19 -12.67
N GLU A 151 12.75 -22.72 -11.78
CA GLU A 151 12.88 -21.30 -11.48
C GLU A 151 13.45 -20.49 -12.65
N SER A 152 14.10 -21.12 -13.64
CA SER A 152 14.68 -20.43 -14.81
C SER A 152 13.62 -19.82 -15.73
N LEU A 153 12.37 -20.28 -15.62
CA LEU A 153 11.24 -19.79 -16.38
C LEU A 153 10.57 -18.55 -15.74
N ASN A 154 11.01 -18.15 -14.55
CA ASN A 154 10.47 -16.96 -13.90
C ASN A 154 11.02 -15.68 -14.53
N PRO A 155 10.17 -14.68 -14.80
CA PRO A 155 10.66 -13.39 -15.30
C PRO A 155 11.50 -12.70 -14.22
N ALA A 156 12.52 -11.96 -14.66
CA ALA A 156 13.19 -11.00 -13.80
C ALA A 156 12.36 -9.70 -13.75
N ALA A 157 12.39 -9.01 -12.60
CA ALA A 157 11.79 -7.69 -12.49
C ALA A 157 12.46 -6.71 -13.47
N ARG A 158 11.66 -5.90 -14.15
CA ARG A 158 12.12 -4.92 -15.14
C ARG A 158 12.41 -3.59 -14.48
N TYR A 159 13.57 -3.03 -14.81
CA TYR A 159 14.02 -1.73 -14.33
C TYR A 159 14.37 -0.86 -15.52
N ALA A 160 14.24 0.46 -15.37
CA ALA A 160 14.67 1.41 -16.39
C ALA A 160 16.17 1.28 -16.61
N GLU A 161 16.56 1.29 -17.89
CA GLU A 161 17.96 1.21 -18.30
C GLU A 161 18.78 2.39 -17.74
N PRO A 162 20.08 2.20 -17.46
CA PRO A 162 20.96 3.29 -17.08
C PRO A 162 20.93 4.42 -18.10
N VAL A 163 20.52 5.61 -17.67
CA VAL A 163 20.63 6.81 -18.50
C VAL A 163 22.11 7.21 -18.50
N GLY A 164 22.71 7.27 -19.69
CA GLY A 164 24.14 7.57 -19.89
C GLY A 164 24.58 8.92 -19.30
N ALA A 165 25.84 9.29 -19.50
CA ALA A 165 26.47 10.49 -18.92
C ALA A 165 25.83 11.81 -19.39
N ALA A 166 24.64 12.11 -18.87
CA ALA A 166 23.96 13.40 -18.96
C ALA A 166 24.46 14.30 -17.83
N SER A 167 24.37 15.61 -18.04
CA SER A 167 24.55 16.57 -16.94
C SER A 167 23.50 16.32 -15.87
N LEU A 168 23.88 16.39 -14.60
CA LEU A 168 22.93 16.32 -13.49
C LEU A 168 21.89 17.45 -13.62
N PRO A 169 20.59 17.14 -13.55
CA PRO A 169 19.54 18.15 -13.66
C PRO A 169 19.49 19.02 -12.40
N ARG A 170 19.03 20.27 -12.55
CA ARG A 170 18.83 21.17 -11.41
C ARG A 170 17.55 20.79 -10.67
N VAL A 171 17.68 20.54 -9.37
CA VAL A 171 16.54 20.20 -8.49
C VAL A 171 16.15 21.38 -7.60
N THR A 172 14.86 21.73 -7.59
CA THR A 172 14.27 22.73 -6.68
C THR A 172 13.11 22.10 -5.91
N LEU A 173 13.05 22.31 -4.59
CA LEU A 173 12.00 21.73 -3.73
C LEU A 173 10.94 22.78 -3.37
N HIS A 174 9.67 22.42 -3.53
CA HIS A 174 8.50 23.29 -3.29
C HIS A 174 7.54 22.63 -2.29
N GLY A 175 6.82 23.45 -1.52
CA GLY A 175 5.77 22.99 -0.60
C GLY A 175 6.29 22.39 0.71
N ASP A 176 5.42 21.68 1.42
CA ASP A 176 5.73 21.07 2.72
C ASP A 176 6.16 19.60 2.58
N TRP A 177 7.45 19.35 2.86
CA TRP A 177 8.08 18.02 2.79
C TRP A 177 8.08 17.25 4.12
N THR A 178 7.40 17.73 5.16
CA THR A 178 7.35 17.06 6.49
C THR A 178 6.83 15.63 6.44
N SER A 179 5.96 15.30 5.48
CA SER A 179 5.42 13.95 5.27
C SER A 179 6.36 13.02 4.47
N LEU A 180 7.39 13.56 3.82
CA LEU A 180 8.36 12.82 2.99
C LEU A 180 9.82 13.24 3.31
N PRO A 181 10.24 13.22 4.58
CA PRO A 181 11.52 13.79 4.99
C PRO A 181 12.71 13.04 4.39
N GLU A 182 12.62 11.72 4.22
CA GLU A 182 13.74 10.95 3.66
C GLU A 182 13.99 11.25 2.18
N LEU A 183 12.93 11.45 1.39
CA LEU A 183 13.06 11.80 -0.03
C LEU A 183 13.58 13.23 -0.19
N ALA A 184 13.09 14.17 0.61
CA ALA A 184 13.60 15.54 0.59
C ALA A 184 15.11 15.60 0.88
N ALA A 185 15.58 14.78 1.82
CA ALA A 185 17.00 14.69 2.13
C ALA A 185 17.81 14.07 0.98
N LEU A 186 17.32 13.00 0.35
CA LEU A 186 17.98 12.40 -0.82
C LEU A 186 18.10 13.39 -1.98
N LEU A 187 17.00 14.10 -2.30
CA LEU A 187 17.00 15.06 -3.40
C LEU A 187 17.97 16.22 -3.14
N GLN A 188 18.19 16.60 -1.88
CA GLN A 188 19.14 17.65 -1.51
C GLN A 188 20.61 17.27 -1.78
N GLU A 189 20.97 15.99 -1.80
CA GLU A 189 22.35 15.54 -2.03
C GLU A 189 22.87 15.94 -3.42
N ASN A 190 21.97 16.09 -4.41
CA ASN A 190 22.29 16.49 -5.78
C ASN A 190 21.66 17.85 -6.17
N ALA A 191 21.04 18.56 -5.24
CA ALA A 191 20.34 19.80 -5.55
C ALA A 191 21.22 21.04 -5.31
N GLY A 192 21.18 22.00 -6.25
CA GLY A 192 21.54 23.40 -5.97
C GLY A 192 20.44 24.14 -5.20
N ALA A 193 19.76 23.47 -4.25
CA ALA A 193 18.40 23.80 -3.83
C ALA A 193 18.25 25.16 -3.11
N VAL A 194 17.25 25.92 -3.58
CA VAL A 194 16.52 26.94 -2.81
C VAL A 194 15.20 26.30 -2.38
N LYS A 195 14.91 26.25 -1.07
CA LYS A 195 13.58 25.87 -0.57
C LYS A 195 12.63 27.05 -0.78
N GLN A 196 11.50 26.82 -1.45
CA GLN A 196 10.37 27.73 -1.37
C GLN A 196 9.34 27.12 -0.41
N PRO A 197 9.35 27.52 0.89
CA PRO A 197 8.35 27.06 1.83
C PRO A 197 6.97 27.54 1.39
N GLY A 198 6.00 26.63 1.39
CA GLY A 198 4.60 26.93 1.09
C GLY A 198 3.68 25.98 1.87
N GLN A 199 2.43 26.40 2.10
CA GLN A 199 1.39 25.60 2.77
C GLN A 199 0.81 24.47 1.89
N THR A 200 1.43 24.20 0.74
CA THR A 200 0.93 23.30 -0.30
C THR A 200 1.62 21.94 -0.28
N SER A 201 1.01 20.95 -0.96
CA SER A 201 1.57 19.60 -1.11
C SER A 201 3.00 19.63 -1.70
N PRO A 202 3.90 18.72 -1.25
CA PRO A 202 5.29 18.70 -1.69
C PRO A 202 5.44 18.26 -3.15
N PHE A 203 6.28 18.97 -3.90
CA PHE A 203 6.79 18.52 -5.20
C PHE A 203 8.18 19.10 -5.47
N ALA A 204 8.93 18.45 -6.37
CA ALA A 204 10.21 18.92 -6.84
C ALA A 204 10.11 19.32 -8.31
N THR A 205 10.88 20.32 -8.70
CA THR A 205 11.12 20.65 -10.10
C THR A 205 12.51 20.15 -10.47
N VAL A 206 12.59 19.25 -11.45
CA VAL A 206 13.82 18.69 -12.03
C VAL A 206 13.99 19.30 -13.42
N ASP A 207 14.80 20.34 -13.51
CA ASP A 207 14.83 21.31 -14.63
C ASP A 207 13.45 21.93 -14.91
N GLU A 208 12.71 21.43 -15.90
CA GLU A 208 11.34 21.83 -16.24
C GLU A 208 10.28 20.79 -15.82
N VAL A 209 10.71 19.62 -15.33
CA VAL A 209 9.84 18.48 -15.05
C VAL A 209 9.34 18.56 -13.62
N THR A 210 8.01 18.53 -13.44
CA THR A 210 7.40 18.39 -12.13
C THR A 210 7.46 16.95 -11.67
N PHE A 211 8.18 16.71 -10.57
CA PHE A 211 8.33 15.41 -9.92
C PHE A 211 7.56 15.40 -8.60
N MET A 212 6.50 14.60 -8.50
CA MET A 212 5.60 14.63 -7.35
C MET A 212 5.03 13.26 -6.98
N LEU A 213 4.61 13.12 -5.72
CA LEU A 213 3.98 11.89 -5.24
C LEU A 213 2.63 11.67 -5.94
N THR A 214 2.36 10.43 -6.34
CA THR A 214 1.05 10.09 -6.90
C THR A 214 -0.10 10.38 -5.92
N ASN A 215 -1.20 10.91 -6.45
CA ASN A 215 -2.40 11.27 -5.69
C ASN A 215 -3.66 10.58 -6.23
N GLY A 216 -3.50 9.48 -6.97
CA GLY A 216 -4.61 8.75 -7.59
C GLY A 216 -5.00 9.24 -9.00
N LYS A 217 -4.46 10.37 -9.48
CA LYS A 217 -4.50 10.74 -10.91
C LYS A 217 -3.32 10.11 -11.66
N THR A 218 -3.44 10.06 -12.98
CA THR A 218 -2.33 9.74 -13.88
C THR A 218 -1.38 10.93 -14.01
N ALA A 219 -0.12 10.68 -14.35
CA ALA A 219 0.87 11.69 -14.69
C ALA A 219 0.39 12.54 -15.88
N SER A 220 -0.28 11.94 -16.86
CA SER A 220 -0.86 12.64 -18.02
C SER A 220 -1.96 13.63 -17.63
N GLN A 221 -2.84 13.26 -16.70
CA GLN A 221 -3.85 14.18 -16.15
C GLN A 221 -3.21 15.32 -15.36
N MET A 222 -2.16 15.02 -14.60
CA MET A 222 -1.44 16.04 -13.85
C MET A 222 -0.68 17.00 -14.78
N ALA A 223 -0.02 16.50 -15.82
CA ALA A 223 0.66 17.30 -16.83
C ALA A 223 -0.30 18.26 -17.53
N GLN A 224 -1.48 17.77 -17.92
CA GLN A 224 -2.52 18.61 -18.51
C GLN A 224 -3.01 19.70 -17.54
N GLN A 225 -3.17 19.38 -16.25
CA GLN A 225 -3.64 20.34 -15.25
C GLN A 225 -2.58 21.40 -14.92
N LEU A 226 -1.31 21.01 -14.84
CA LEU A 226 -0.21 21.89 -14.44
C LEU A 226 0.42 22.66 -15.60
N GLY A 227 0.26 22.17 -16.84
CA GLY A 227 0.88 22.76 -18.02
C GLY A 227 2.39 22.50 -18.10
N THR A 228 2.91 21.50 -17.38
CA THR A 228 4.32 21.12 -17.34
C THR A 228 4.49 19.62 -17.61
N PRO A 229 5.67 19.15 -18.06
CA PRO A 229 6.00 17.74 -18.03
C PRO A 229 5.93 17.21 -16.60
N VAL A 230 5.30 16.05 -16.40
CA VAL A 230 5.09 15.46 -15.06
C VAL A 230 5.64 14.04 -15.02
N VAL A 231 6.37 13.75 -13.93
CA VAL A 231 6.69 12.40 -13.51
C VAL A 231 6.13 12.18 -12.11
N LEU A 232 5.28 11.18 -11.96
CA LEU A 232 4.77 10.78 -10.65
C LEU A 232 5.68 9.71 -10.07
N PHE A 233 6.02 9.82 -8.79
CA PHE A 233 6.63 8.71 -8.05
C PHE A 233 5.64 8.05 -7.09
N ASP A 234 5.88 6.77 -6.82
CA ASP A 234 5.08 5.98 -5.91
C ASP A 234 5.56 6.11 -4.47
N LEU A 235 4.68 5.74 -3.55
CA LEU A 235 4.96 5.70 -2.13
C LEU A 235 6.07 4.68 -1.81
N SER A 236 6.96 5.04 -0.89
CA SER A 236 7.87 4.11 -0.21
C SER A 236 7.65 4.15 1.30
N ALA A 237 7.83 3.02 1.97
CA ALA A 237 7.88 2.99 3.44
C ALA A 237 9.11 3.75 3.99
N ASN A 238 10.21 3.80 3.22
CA ASN A 238 11.40 4.60 3.54
C ASN A 238 12.24 4.83 2.27
N TYR A 239 12.17 6.03 1.71
CA TYR A 239 12.83 6.37 0.44
C TYR A 239 14.36 6.23 0.50
N ARG A 240 14.98 6.47 1.67
CA ARG A 240 16.43 6.35 1.83
C ARG A 240 16.89 4.89 1.78
N ARG A 241 16.21 4.00 2.49
CA ARG A 241 16.57 2.57 2.58
C ARG A 241 16.13 1.76 1.37
N ALA A 242 15.04 2.15 0.70
CA ALA A 242 14.54 1.43 -0.46
C ALA A 242 15.59 1.45 -1.60
N PRO A 243 16.04 0.28 -2.11
CA PRO A 243 16.95 0.23 -3.25
C PRO A 243 16.27 0.59 -4.58
N THR A 244 14.94 0.64 -4.59
CA THR A 244 14.13 0.87 -5.79
C THR A 244 13.12 1.99 -5.57
N LEU A 245 12.87 2.77 -6.62
CA LEU A 245 11.76 3.71 -6.71
C LEU A 245 10.89 3.36 -7.91
N VAL A 246 9.59 3.49 -7.73
CA VAL A 246 8.60 3.29 -8.78
C VAL A 246 8.13 4.65 -9.26
N LEU A 247 8.01 4.83 -10.57
CA LEU A 247 7.48 6.05 -11.17
C LEU A 247 6.60 5.75 -12.38
N ALA A 248 5.85 6.76 -12.81
CA ALA A 248 5.25 6.80 -14.14
C ALA A 248 5.42 8.18 -14.76
N CYS A 249 5.67 8.19 -16.06
CA CYS A 249 5.84 9.40 -16.84
C CYS A 249 4.54 9.73 -17.57
N ALA A 250 4.23 11.02 -17.67
CA ALA A 250 3.09 11.47 -18.47
C ALA A 250 3.32 11.12 -19.95
N SER A 251 2.28 10.65 -20.62
CA SER A 251 2.33 10.24 -22.04
C SER A 251 2.74 11.39 -22.98
N GLN A 252 2.54 12.64 -22.55
CA GLN A 252 2.90 13.83 -23.33
C GLN A 252 4.33 14.33 -23.04
N ASN A 253 5.05 13.72 -22.08
CA ASN A 253 6.45 14.07 -21.83
C ASN A 253 7.32 13.74 -23.05
N ARG A 254 8.34 14.57 -23.32
CA ARG A 254 9.38 14.16 -24.26
C ARG A 254 10.27 13.10 -23.60
N PRO A 255 10.86 12.16 -24.34
CA PRO A 255 11.76 11.15 -23.76
C PRO A 255 12.90 11.75 -22.93
N GLN A 256 13.41 12.93 -23.30
CA GLN A 256 14.44 13.62 -22.53
C GLN A 256 13.95 14.12 -21.16
N ASP A 257 12.66 14.48 -21.03
CA ASP A 257 12.08 14.96 -19.78
C ASP A 257 12.02 13.82 -18.76
N SER A 258 11.50 12.65 -19.18
CA SER A 258 11.47 11.45 -18.36
C SER A 258 12.88 10.98 -17.97
N ALA A 259 13.82 10.99 -18.93
CA ALA A 259 15.19 10.55 -18.72
C ALA A 259 15.94 11.38 -17.65
N LYS A 260 15.66 12.68 -17.52
CA LYS A 260 16.25 13.54 -16.46
C LYS A 260 15.93 13.03 -15.06
N VAL A 261 14.65 12.69 -14.82
CA VAL A 261 14.21 12.17 -13.51
C VAL A 261 14.79 10.79 -13.25
N ILE A 262 14.77 9.89 -14.25
CA ILE A 262 15.35 8.55 -14.12
C ILE A 262 16.85 8.64 -13.80
N HIS A 263 17.58 9.48 -14.54
CA HIS A 263 19.01 9.70 -14.33
C HIS A 263 19.30 10.22 -12.91
N LEU A 264 18.56 11.24 -12.45
CA LEU A 264 18.69 11.76 -11.08
C LEU A 264 18.51 10.66 -10.01
N LEU A 265 17.51 9.79 -10.16
CA LEU A 265 17.29 8.71 -9.20
C LEU A 265 18.41 7.67 -9.25
N GLN A 266 18.92 7.36 -10.45
CA GLN A 266 20.05 6.44 -10.63
C GLN A 266 21.35 6.98 -10.01
N THR A 267 21.62 8.29 -10.11
CA THR A 267 22.80 8.90 -9.44
C THR A 267 22.67 8.93 -7.92
N LEU A 268 21.46 8.89 -7.39
CA LEU A 268 21.16 8.66 -5.97
C LEU A 268 21.25 7.18 -5.56
N GLY A 269 21.75 6.31 -6.43
CA GLY A 269 21.92 4.88 -6.18
C GLY A 269 20.61 4.09 -6.19
N LYS A 270 19.54 4.65 -6.77
CA LYS A 270 18.23 3.98 -6.86
C LYS A 270 18.10 3.25 -8.19
N ARG A 271 17.59 2.02 -8.14
CA ARG A 271 17.02 1.37 -9.32
C ARG A 271 15.63 1.96 -9.55
N VAL A 272 15.23 2.08 -10.81
CA VAL A 272 13.93 2.68 -11.15
C VAL A 272 13.07 1.62 -11.82
N ILE A 273 11.84 1.45 -11.34
CA ILE A 273 10.79 0.73 -12.06
C ILE A 273 9.87 1.80 -12.66
N GLU A 274 9.84 1.86 -13.99
CA GLU A 274 8.88 2.70 -14.70
C GLU A 274 7.65 1.85 -15.02
N LEU A 275 6.52 2.20 -14.41
CA LEU A 275 5.22 1.60 -14.73
C LEU A 275 4.53 2.43 -15.82
N PRO A 276 3.59 1.83 -16.57
CA PRO A 276 2.60 2.58 -17.33
C PRO A 276 1.92 3.64 -16.47
N ASP A 277 1.34 4.66 -17.12
CA ASP A 277 0.69 5.78 -16.45
C ASP A 277 -0.61 5.37 -15.74
N TYR A 278 -0.44 4.73 -14.59
CA TYR A 278 -1.46 4.01 -13.84
C TYR A 278 -1.97 4.86 -12.66
N PRO A 279 -3.30 5.09 -12.55
CA PRO A 279 -3.88 5.88 -11.46
C PRO A 279 -3.48 5.37 -10.08
N GLY A 280 -2.79 6.23 -9.31
CA GLY A 280 -2.34 5.91 -7.95
C GLY A 280 -1.14 4.98 -7.84
N LEU A 281 -0.55 4.60 -8.99
CA LEU A 281 0.53 3.61 -9.08
C LEU A 281 0.19 2.34 -8.27
N LEU A 282 1.17 1.70 -7.63
CA LEU A 282 0.97 0.41 -6.98
C LEU A 282 0.96 0.53 -5.46
N VAL A 283 1.99 1.12 -4.87
CA VAL A 283 2.17 1.18 -3.41
C VAL A 283 1.21 2.16 -2.77
N MET A 284 1.12 3.40 -3.26
CA MET A 284 0.22 4.42 -2.72
C MET A 284 -1.23 3.94 -2.79
N ARG A 285 -1.68 3.44 -3.95
CA ARG A 285 -3.01 2.87 -4.13
C ARG A 285 -3.30 1.72 -3.16
N THR A 286 -2.36 0.80 -3.00
CA THR A 286 -2.50 -0.32 -2.06
C THR A 286 -2.59 0.17 -0.62
N VAL A 287 -1.65 1.02 -0.20
CA VAL A 287 -1.63 1.57 1.17
C VAL A 287 -2.88 2.39 1.46
N ALA A 288 -3.35 3.21 0.52
CA ALA A 288 -4.58 3.96 0.68
C ALA A 288 -5.78 3.05 0.93
N MET A 289 -5.89 1.93 0.21
CA MET A 289 -6.94 0.93 0.43
C MET A 289 -6.79 0.18 1.77
N LEU A 290 -5.56 -0.14 2.18
CA LEU A 290 -5.28 -0.74 3.50
C LEU A 290 -5.68 0.21 4.64
N VAL A 291 -5.34 1.50 4.52
CA VAL A 291 -5.73 2.56 5.47
C VAL A 291 -7.25 2.68 5.52
N ASN A 292 -7.91 2.69 4.36
CA ASN A 292 -9.36 2.80 4.27
C ASN A 292 -10.06 1.63 4.97
N GLU A 293 -9.58 0.41 4.78
CA GLU A 293 -10.13 -0.79 5.42
C GLU A 293 -9.87 -0.80 6.94
N ALA A 294 -8.67 -0.43 7.36
CA ALA A 294 -8.34 -0.29 8.78
C ALA A 294 -9.22 0.77 9.47
N LEU A 295 -9.49 1.90 8.80
CA LEU A 295 -10.41 2.91 9.32
C LEU A 295 -11.85 2.39 9.41
N ASP A 296 -12.31 1.53 8.49
CA ASP A 296 -13.64 0.91 8.59
C ASP A 296 -13.73 -0.13 9.73
N VAL A 297 -12.64 -0.86 10.00
CA VAL A 297 -12.53 -1.74 11.18
C VAL A 297 -12.71 -0.93 12.47
N VAL A 298 -12.02 0.21 12.60
CA VAL A 298 -12.14 1.09 13.77
C VAL A 298 -13.51 1.75 13.83
N ASN A 299 -14.01 2.30 12.71
CA ASN A 299 -15.29 2.98 12.62
C ASN A 299 -16.46 2.08 13.03
N LYS A 300 -16.39 0.79 12.68
CA LYS A 300 -17.40 -0.20 13.05
C LYS A 300 -17.15 -0.80 14.44
N GLY A 301 -16.17 -0.33 15.20
CA GLY A 301 -15.84 -0.87 16.52
C GLY A 301 -15.48 -2.36 16.48
N VAL A 302 -14.84 -2.82 15.41
CA VAL A 302 -14.37 -4.21 15.33
C VAL A 302 -13.14 -4.41 16.20
N ALA A 303 -12.22 -3.45 16.18
CA ALA A 303 -11.02 -3.41 17.01
C ALA A 303 -10.59 -1.96 17.30
N SER A 304 -9.71 -1.77 18.27
CA SER A 304 -9.10 -0.46 18.54
C SER A 304 -8.14 -0.07 17.42
N ALA A 305 -7.79 1.23 17.32
CA ALA A 305 -6.80 1.68 16.35
C ALA A 305 -5.42 1.04 16.59
N ALA A 306 -5.01 0.93 17.86
CA ALA A 306 -3.73 0.31 18.23
C ALA A 306 -3.71 -1.19 17.90
N ASP A 307 -4.79 -1.92 18.20
CA ASP A 307 -4.90 -3.34 17.86
C ASP A 307 -4.92 -3.57 16.35
N THR A 308 -5.58 -2.67 15.60
CA THR A 308 -5.62 -2.74 14.15
C THR A 308 -4.22 -2.59 13.54
N ASP A 309 -3.42 -1.63 14.01
CA ASP A 309 -2.05 -1.47 13.55
C ASP A 309 -1.15 -2.64 13.99
N ASN A 310 -1.23 -3.05 15.25
CA ASN A 310 -0.47 -4.19 15.78
C ASN A 310 -0.78 -5.49 15.05
N ALA A 311 -2.04 -5.72 14.69
CA ALA A 311 -2.43 -6.89 13.91
C ALA A 311 -1.68 -6.95 12.57
N MET A 312 -1.57 -5.83 11.86
CA MET A 312 -0.89 -5.81 10.57
C MET A 312 0.64 -5.88 10.71
N LEU A 313 1.20 -5.25 11.74
CA LEU A 313 2.62 -5.31 12.05
C LEU A 313 3.09 -6.73 12.41
N PHE A 314 2.34 -7.44 13.26
CA PHE A 314 2.80 -8.72 13.82
C PHE A 314 2.16 -9.95 13.16
N GLY A 315 1.04 -9.79 12.45
CA GLY A 315 0.34 -10.88 11.77
C GLY A 315 0.81 -11.11 10.35
N VAL A 316 1.17 -10.03 9.63
CA VAL A 316 1.62 -10.10 8.22
C VAL A 316 2.91 -9.31 7.96
N ASN A 317 3.60 -8.87 9.01
CA ASN A 317 4.91 -8.20 8.93
C ASN A 317 4.90 -6.96 8.02
N TYR A 318 3.83 -6.16 8.06
CA TYR A 318 3.83 -4.89 7.36
C TYR A 318 4.91 -3.97 7.92
N PRO A 319 5.56 -3.12 7.09
CA PRO A 319 6.60 -2.21 7.56
C PRO A 319 6.07 -1.16 8.52
N ARG A 320 4.76 -0.87 8.45
CA ARG A 320 4.06 0.08 9.30
C ARG A 320 2.59 -0.32 9.46
N GLY A 321 2.01 -0.06 10.64
CA GLY A 321 0.57 -0.17 10.85
C GLY A 321 -0.20 0.76 9.91
N PRO A 322 -1.29 0.33 9.25
CA PRO A 322 -1.99 1.16 8.26
C PRO A 322 -2.45 2.52 8.78
N LEU A 323 -2.96 2.62 10.01
CA LEU A 323 -3.44 3.88 10.58
C LEU A 323 -2.26 4.80 10.89
N ALA A 324 -1.19 4.28 11.49
CA ALA A 324 0.06 5.03 11.66
C ALA A 324 0.64 5.51 10.33
N TRP A 325 0.50 4.72 9.25
CA TRP A 325 0.96 5.08 7.91
C TRP A 325 0.12 6.21 7.32
N GLY A 326 -1.21 6.10 7.38
CA GLY A 326 -2.13 7.16 6.95
C GLY A 326 -1.93 8.47 7.72
N ALA A 327 -1.64 8.41 9.02
CA ALA A 327 -1.36 9.58 9.83
C ALA A 327 -0.09 10.32 9.38
N ALA A 328 0.98 9.59 9.06
CA ALA A 328 2.24 10.21 8.61
C ALA A 328 2.17 10.77 7.18
N LEU A 329 1.39 10.14 6.30
CA LEU A 329 1.16 10.68 4.96
C LEU A 329 0.19 11.87 4.97
N GLY A 330 -0.64 11.97 6.01
CA GLY A 330 -1.72 12.92 6.11
C GLY A 330 -3.02 12.36 5.54
N TRP A 331 -4.09 12.45 6.32
CA TRP A 331 -5.41 11.92 5.96
C TRP A 331 -5.97 12.51 4.67
N SER A 332 -5.69 13.78 4.39
CA SER A 332 -6.10 14.46 3.16
C SER A 332 -5.47 13.83 1.92
N GLN A 333 -4.19 13.43 1.97
CA GLN A 333 -3.53 12.74 0.87
C GLN A 333 -4.20 11.39 0.57
N ILE A 334 -4.53 10.62 1.60
CA ILE A 334 -5.21 9.33 1.46
C ILE A 334 -6.63 9.53 0.88
N LEU A 335 -7.38 10.51 1.41
CA LEU A 335 -8.71 10.84 0.92
C LEU A 335 -8.67 11.25 -0.56
N THR A 336 -7.79 12.20 -0.93
CA THR A 336 -7.61 12.65 -2.31
C THR A 336 -7.24 11.50 -3.24
N THR A 337 -6.36 10.60 -2.79
CA THR A 337 -5.98 9.39 -3.55
C THR A 337 -7.18 8.53 -3.86
N LEU A 338 -7.97 8.16 -2.86
CA LEU A 338 -9.15 7.31 -3.04
C LEU A 338 -10.25 8.00 -3.85
N GLU A 339 -10.45 9.31 -3.69
CA GLU A 339 -11.42 10.06 -4.49
C GLU A 339 -11.02 10.17 -5.95
N ASN A 340 -9.73 10.35 -6.26
CA ASN A 340 -9.24 10.33 -7.63
C ASN A 340 -9.37 8.93 -8.24
N LEU A 341 -9.03 7.86 -7.50
CA LEU A 341 -9.25 6.48 -7.96
C LEU A 341 -10.73 6.18 -8.19
N HIS A 342 -11.60 6.57 -7.26
CA HIS A 342 -13.05 6.44 -7.41
C HIS A 342 -13.56 7.21 -8.63
N ARG A 343 -13.07 8.43 -8.89
CA ARG A 343 -13.44 9.19 -10.10
C ARG A 343 -12.90 8.56 -11.38
N CYS A 344 -11.74 7.92 -11.33
CA CYS A 344 -11.14 7.27 -12.49
C CYS A 344 -11.89 5.99 -12.89
N TYR A 345 -12.19 5.12 -11.91
CA TYR A 345 -12.80 3.81 -12.17
C TYR A 345 -14.34 3.81 -12.05
N LEU A 346 -14.92 4.83 -11.41
CA LEU A 346 -16.36 4.90 -11.08
C LEU A 346 -16.86 3.68 -10.29
N GLU A 347 -15.97 3.06 -9.51
CA GLU A 347 -16.28 1.86 -8.75
C GLU A 347 -16.45 2.15 -7.25
N PRO A 348 -17.47 1.57 -6.60
CA PRO A 348 -17.67 1.69 -5.16
C PRO A 348 -16.54 1.05 -4.36
N ARG A 349 -15.68 0.24 -4.99
CA ARG A 349 -14.44 -0.31 -4.43
C ARG A 349 -13.57 0.77 -3.78
N TYR A 350 -13.38 1.91 -4.44
CA TYR A 350 -12.48 2.98 -3.99
C TYR A 350 -13.15 4.03 -3.11
N ARG A 351 -14.39 3.80 -2.66
CA ARG A 351 -15.13 4.78 -1.84
C ARG A 351 -14.37 5.09 -0.52
N PRO A 352 -14.10 6.36 -0.20
CA PRO A 352 -13.54 6.73 1.10
C PRO A 352 -14.51 6.42 2.24
N MET A 353 -14.04 5.73 3.28
CA MET A 353 -14.85 5.37 4.43
C MET A 353 -15.16 6.60 5.31
N PRO A 354 -16.28 6.62 6.04
CA PRO A 354 -16.71 7.82 6.79
C PRO A 354 -15.65 8.38 7.75
N LEU A 355 -14.94 7.50 8.48
CA LEU A 355 -13.89 7.92 9.41
C LEU A 355 -12.69 8.56 8.71
N LEU A 356 -12.37 8.15 7.47
CA LEU A 356 -11.32 8.82 6.67
C LEU A 356 -11.72 10.26 6.35
N ARG A 357 -12.97 10.48 5.93
CA ARG A 357 -13.49 11.83 5.65
C ARG A 357 -13.40 12.71 6.90
N HIS A 358 -13.86 12.21 8.04
CA HIS A 358 -13.78 12.93 9.32
C HIS A 358 -12.34 13.26 9.73
N ARG A 359 -11.39 12.35 9.50
CA ARG A 359 -9.97 12.57 9.81
C ARG A 359 -9.31 13.58 8.87
N ALA A 360 -9.72 13.60 7.60
CA ALA A 360 -9.20 14.52 6.60
C ALA A 360 -9.76 15.94 6.72
N THR A 361 -10.99 16.11 7.23
CA THR A 361 -11.62 17.44 7.35
C THR A 361 -10.98 18.35 8.40
N GLN A 362 -10.02 17.87 9.21
CA GLN A 362 -9.43 18.62 10.33
C GLN A 362 -10.50 19.44 11.05
N TYR A 363 -11.31 18.83 11.93
CA TYR A 363 -11.93 19.66 12.96
C TYR A 363 -10.78 20.28 13.75
N ALA A 364 -10.40 21.52 13.40
CA ALA A 364 -9.96 22.48 14.39
C ALA A 364 -10.98 22.33 15.52
N ALA A 365 -10.52 21.88 16.68
CA ALA A 365 -11.39 21.68 17.82
C ALA A 365 -12.33 22.89 17.89
N LEU A 366 -13.64 22.67 17.76
CA LEU A 366 -14.60 23.72 18.07
C LEU A 366 -14.19 24.22 19.46
N PRO A 367 -13.97 25.54 19.65
CA PRO A 367 -13.60 26.06 20.95
C PRO A 367 -14.61 25.48 21.92
N SER A 368 -14.11 24.81 22.96
CA SER A 368 -14.92 24.30 24.05
C SER A 368 -15.67 25.50 24.62
N GLY A 369 -16.88 25.71 24.11
CA GLY A 369 -17.80 26.71 24.58
C GLY A 369 -18.12 26.33 26.00
N GLU A 370 -17.48 27.03 26.94
CA GLU A 370 -18.08 27.28 28.23
C GLU A 370 -19.51 27.72 27.97
N HIS A 371 -20.49 26.91 28.33
CA HIS A 371 -21.79 27.42 28.74
C HIS A 371 -22.48 26.42 29.68
N ARG A 372 -22.36 26.79 30.97
CA ARG A 372 -23.38 26.83 32.03
C ARG A 372 -23.79 25.54 32.73
#